data_AF-A0A953YZ14-F1
#
_entry.id   AF-A0A953YZ14-F1
#
_cell.length_a   1.000
_cell.length_b   1.000
_cell.length_c   1.000
_cell.angle_alpha   90.00
_cell.angle_beta   90.00
_cell.angle_gamma   90.00
#
_symmetry.space_group_name_H-M   'P 1'
#
loop_
_entity.id
_entity.type
_entity.pdbx_description
1 polymer ?
#
loop_
_entity_poly.entity_id
_entity_poly.type
_entity_poly.pdbx_seq_one_letter_code
_entity_poly.pdbx_strand_id
1 'polypeptide(L)'
;MNRMQFVTTLAVMGVMSLAGSFIAATIMQATPAGAQADGDKVITSEFQLKDKNGKLRALMKVDDGGDLLFTLLDANEKVRITQSVGNDGSGAVIVSDSKGRPRMSLTSSESDPGAF
;
A
#
# COMPACT_ATOMS: atom_id res chain seq x y z
N MET A 1 25.30 12.07 62.17
CA MET A 1 24.20 11.80 61.22
C MET A 1 23.37 10.67 61.80
N ASN A 2 22.10 10.94 62.13
CA ASN A 2 21.32 10.03 62.97
C ASN A 2 20.68 8.94 62.13
N ARG A 3 20.61 7.71 62.67
CA ARG A 3 20.09 6.49 61.99
C ARG A 3 18.77 6.72 61.24
N MET A 4 17.90 7.58 61.77
CA MET A 4 16.59 7.92 61.21
C MET A 4 16.67 8.79 59.94
N GLN A 5 17.70 9.63 59.81
CA GLN A 5 17.96 10.39 58.58
C GLN A 5 18.60 9.52 57.49
N PHE A 6 19.38 8.52 57.86
CA PHE A 6 19.97 7.58 56.90
C PHE A 6 18.93 6.65 56.26
N VAL A 7 17.95 6.17 57.05
CA VAL A 7 16.85 5.32 56.55
C VAL A 7 15.89 6.10 55.65
N THR A 8 15.63 7.38 55.96
CA THR A 8 14.79 8.22 55.10
C THR A 8 15.46 8.54 53.76
N THR A 9 16.77 8.79 53.75
CA THR A 9 17.50 8.98 52.48
C THR A 9 17.52 7.69 51.63
N LEU A 10 17.70 6.52 52.23
CA LEU A 10 17.66 5.24 51.51
C LEU A 10 16.28 4.92 50.93
N ALA A 11 15.20 5.23 51.66
CA ALA A 11 13.84 5.02 51.21
C ALA A 11 13.45 5.92 50.02
N VAL A 12 13.92 7.17 50.00
CA VAL A 12 13.69 8.09 48.88
C VAL A 12 14.46 7.66 47.62
N MET A 13 15.66 7.07 47.77
CA MET A 13 16.43 6.55 46.64
C MET A 13 15.86 5.23 46.08
N GLY A 14 15.19 4.41 46.90
CA GLY A 14 14.59 3.14 46.47
C GLY A 14 13.30 3.26 45.64
N VAL A 15 12.56 4.38 45.76
CA VAL A 15 11.29 4.59 45.04
C VAL A 15 11.49 5.11 43.62
N MET A 16 12.65 5.70 43.29
CA MET A 16 12.94 6.26 41.97
C MET A 16 13.40 5.23 40.91
N SER A 17 13.79 4.01 41.30
CA SER A 17 14.33 2.99 40.38
C SER A 17 13.30 1.97 39.87
N LEU A 18 12.02 2.08 40.25
CA LEU A 18 10.94 1.21 39.75
C LEU A 18 9.98 1.90 38.76
N ALA A 19 10.14 3.20 38.49
CA ALA A 19 9.34 3.94 37.51
C ALA A 19 9.92 3.89 36.08
N GLY A 20 11.11 3.32 35.87
CA GLY A 20 11.84 3.38 34.59
C GLY A 20 11.53 2.26 33.59
N SER A 21 10.88 1.16 33.99
CA SER A 21 10.87 -0.07 33.19
C SER A 21 9.55 -0.43 32.50
N PHE A 22 8.54 0.45 32.48
CA PHE A 22 7.23 0.10 31.90
C PHE A 22 6.78 0.91 30.68
N ILE A 23 7.54 1.92 30.24
CA ILE A 23 7.12 2.76 29.10
C ILE A 23 7.68 2.27 27.75
N ALA A 24 8.73 1.43 27.75
CA ALA A 24 9.33 0.96 26.49
C ALA A 24 8.46 -0.07 25.73
N ALA A 25 7.57 -0.80 26.41
CA ALA A 25 6.81 -1.90 25.79
C ALA A 25 5.53 -1.45 25.06
N THR A 26 5.06 -0.22 25.24
CA THR A 26 3.83 0.29 24.58
C THR A 26 4.10 1.13 23.33
N ILE A 27 5.35 1.49 23.06
CA ILE A 27 5.72 2.36 21.91
C ILE A 27 6.26 1.54 20.72
N MET A 28 6.35 0.21 20.82
CA MET A 28 6.63 -0.69 19.69
C MET A 28 5.36 -1.34 19.11
N GLN A 29 4.26 -0.59 19.05
CA GLN A 29 3.31 -0.85 17.98
C GLN A 29 3.97 -0.34 16.71
N ALA A 30 4.46 -1.27 15.89
CA ALA A 30 4.98 -0.97 14.57
C ALA A 30 3.89 -0.25 13.77
N THR A 31 3.88 1.08 13.83
CA THR A 31 3.26 1.88 12.79
C THR A 31 3.94 1.43 11.51
N PRO A 32 3.22 0.81 10.56
CA PRO A 32 3.80 0.60 9.24
C PRO A 32 4.34 1.96 8.83
N ALA A 33 5.61 2.02 8.46
CA ALA A 33 6.24 3.23 7.99
C ALA A 33 5.38 3.74 6.83
N GLY A 34 4.47 4.67 7.15
CA GLY A 34 3.62 5.29 6.16
C GLY A 34 4.59 5.94 5.21
N ALA A 35 4.55 5.52 3.94
CA ALA A 35 5.29 6.17 2.89
C ALA A 35 5.06 7.68 3.06
N GLN A 36 6.11 8.41 3.42
CA GLN A 36 6.01 9.85 3.57
C GLN A 36 5.83 10.37 2.15
N ALA A 37 4.59 10.70 1.80
CA ALA A 37 4.28 11.35 0.55
C ALA A 37 5.09 12.65 0.54
N ASP A 38 6.13 12.69 -0.30
CA ASP A 38 6.52 13.92 -0.96
C ASP A 38 5.20 14.48 -1.52
N GLY A 39 4.72 15.62 -1.02
CA GLY A 39 3.29 16.01 -1.07
C GLY A 39 2.65 16.04 -2.46
N ASP A 40 3.46 15.90 -3.51
CA ASP A 40 3.09 15.90 -4.91
C ASP A 40 3.08 14.50 -5.55
N LYS A 41 3.62 13.46 -4.90
CA LYS A 41 3.84 12.13 -5.50
C LYS A 41 3.49 10.97 -4.57
N VAL A 42 2.79 9.99 -5.13
CA VAL A 42 2.57 8.68 -4.51
C VAL A 42 3.46 7.65 -5.22
N ILE A 43 4.42 7.08 -4.49
CA ILE A 43 5.30 6.02 -4.99
C ILE A 43 4.88 4.70 -4.34
N THR A 44 4.38 3.77 -5.14
CA THR A 44 3.91 2.45 -4.70
C THR A 44 3.96 1.47 -5.86
N SER A 45 4.13 0.18 -5.58
CA SER A 45 3.93 -0.88 -6.56
C SER A 45 2.45 -1.19 -6.82
N GLU A 46 1.57 -0.76 -5.91
CA GLU A 46 0.13 -0.97 -6.01
C GLU A 46 -0.65 0.22 -5.45
N PHE A 47 -1.62 0.69 -6.23
CA PHE A 47 -2.58 1.73 -5.85
C PHE A 47 -4.01 1.19 -6.02
N GLN A 48 -4.78 1.21 -4.94
CA GLN A 48 -6.18 0.77 -4.92
C GLN A 48 -7.11 1.97 -4.70
N LEU A 49 -8.06 2.17 -5.61
CA LEU A 49 -9.16 3.10 -5.42
C LEU A 49 -10.38 2.33 -4.91
N LYS A 50 -10.85 2.65 -3.70
CA LYS A 50 -12.06 2.08 -3.09
C LYS A 50 -13.15 3.15 -2.99
N ASP A 51 -14.41 2.73 -3.11
CA ASP A 51 -15.54 3.62 -2.83
C ASP A 51 -15.82 3.74 -1.32
N LYS A 52 -16.82 4.55 -0.97
CA LYS A 52 -17.26 4.78 0.41
C LYS A 52 -17.71 3.52 1.17
N ASN A 53 -18.05 2.45 0.45
CA ASN A 53 -18.46 1.16 1.04
C ASN A 53 -17.28 0.17 1.09
N GLY A 54 -16.06 0.61 0.77
CA GLY A 54 -14.83 -0.20 0.79
C GLY A 54 -14.63 -1.04 -0.48
N LYS A 55 -15.46 -0.87 -1.50
CA LYS A 55 -15.47 -1.70 -2.70
C LYS A 55 -14.48 -1.21 -3.74
N LEU A 56 -13.74 -2.13 -4.38
CA LEU A 56 -12.69 -1.77 -5.33
C LEU A 56 -13.29 -1.20 -6.63
N ARG A 57 -12.77 -0.04 -7.06
CA ARG A 57 -13.20 0.70 -8.27
C ARG A 57 -12.10 0.83 -9.30
N ALA A 58 -10.85 0.93 -8.85
CA ALA A 58 -9.69 0.86 -9.72
C ALA A 58 -8.52 0.20 -9.00
N LEU A 59 -7.67 -0.45 -9.79
CA LEU A 59 -6.39 -1.03 -9.36
C LEU A 59 -5.33 -0.63 -10.37
N MET A 60 -4.24 -0.03 -9.91
CA MET A 60 -3.02 0.18 -10.68
C MET A 60 -1.90 -0.59 -9.99
N LYS A 61 -1.24 -1.51 -10.69
CA LYS A 61 -0.13 -2.26 -10.11
C LYS A 61 0.90 -2.66 -11.17
N VAL A 62 2.12 -2.94 -10.71
CA VAL A 62 3.08 -3.76 -11.44
C VAL A 62 3.01 -5.16 -10.84
N ASP A 63 2.81 -6.19 -11.65
CA ASP A 63 2.79 -7.56 -11.16
C ASP A 63 4.20 -8.18 -11.04
N ASP A 64 4.27 -9.42 -10.56
CA ASP A 64 5.54 -10.12 -10.34
C ASP A 64 6.31 -10.40 -11.65
N GLY A 65 5.64 -10.34 -12.80
CA GLY A 65 6.23 -10.46 -14.13
C GLY A 65 6.80 -9.14 -14.67
N GLY A 66 6.54 -8.02 -13.99
CA GLY A 66 6.91 -6.68 -14.44
C GLY A 66 5.84 -6.02 -15.32
N ASP A 67 4.68 -6.66 -15.51
CA ASP A 67 3.62 -6.10 -16.34
C ASP A 67 2.88 -5.01 -15.56
N LEU A 68 2.67 -3.86 -16.21
CA LEU A 68 1.85 -2.78 -15.68
C LEU A 68 0.39 -3.07 -16.00
N LEU A 69 -0.46 -3.02 -14.97
CA LEU A 69 -1.89 -3.26 -15.07
C LEU A 69 -2.66 -2.08 -14.47
N PHE A 70 -3.60 -1.53 -15.24
CA PHE A 70 -4.61 -0.60 -14.75
C PHE A 70 -6.01 -1.12 -15.06
N THR A 71 -6.78 -1.40 -14.00
CA THR A 71 -8.08 -2.07 -14.08
C THR A 71 -9.17 -1.20 -13.48
N LEU A 72 -10.29 -1.05 -14.18
CA LEU A 72 -11.51 -0.38 -13.70
C LEU A 72 -12.64 -1.38 -13.48
N LEU A 73 -13.29 -1.29 -12.32
CA LEU A 73 -14.32 -2.22 -11.88
C LEU A 73 -15.67 -1.52 -11.68
N ASP A 74 -16.76 -2.22 -12.03
CA ASP A 74 -18.12 -1.71 -11.85
C ASP A 74 -18.63 -1.83 -10.40
N ALA A 75 -19.92 -1.50 -10.19
CA ALA A 75 -20.62 -1.62 -8.92
C ALA A 75 -20.85 -3.04 -8.41
N ASN A 76 -20.37 -4.07 -9.11
CA ASN A 76 -20.33 -5.47 -8.68
C ASN A 76 -18.90 -6.08 -8.67
N GLU A 77 -17.86 -5.24 -8.80
CA GLU A 77 -16.43 -5.64 -8.83
C GLU A 77 -16.12 -6.50 -10.05
N LYS A 78 -16.88 -6.30 -11.13
CA LYS A 78 -16.58 -6.88 -12.44
C LYS A 78 -15.70 -5.90 -13.21
N VAL A 79 -14.59 -6.42 -13.71
CA VAL A 79 -13.66 -5.71 -14.59
C VAL A 79 -14.38 -5.26 -15.84
N ARG A 80 -14.35 -3.95 -16.12
CA ARG A 80 -14.95 -3.35 -17.31
C ARG A 80 -13.93 -2.81 -18.28
N ILE A 81 -12.80 -2.35 -17.77
CA ILE A 81 -11.69 -1.87 -18.59
C ILE A 81 -10.40 -2.39 -17.95
N THR A 82 -9.53 -2.96 -18.78
CA THR A 82 -8.15 -3.26 -18.42
C THR A 82 -7.24 -2.56 -19.42
N GLN A 83 -6.26 -1.83 -18.92
CA GLN A 83 -5.12 -1.34 -19.69
C GLN A 83 -3.88 -2.05 -19.18
N SER A 84 -3.05 -2.56 -20.08
CA SER A 84 -1.82 -3.24 -19.70
C SER A 84 -0.68 -2.87 -20.61
N VAL A 85 0.52 -2.84 -20.03
CA VAL A 85 1.78 -2.80 -20.76
C VAL A 85 2.59 -3.99 -20.27
N GLY A 86 2.87 -4.91 -21.19
CA GLY A 86 3.76 -6.03 -20.92
C GLY A 86 5.19 -5.55 -20.74
N ASN A 87 5.99 -6.27 -19.96
CA ASN A 87 7.42 -6.01 -19.83
C ASN A 87 8.17 -6.15 -21.18
N ASP A 88 7.56 -6.78 -22.18
CA ASP A 88 7.99 -6.86 -23.58
C ASP A 88 7.56 -5.65 -24.44
N GLY A 89 7.03 -4.58 -23.82
CA GLY A 89 6.56 -3.38 -24.52
C GLY A 89 5.22 -3.54 -25.24
N SER A 90 4.61 -4.73 -25.23
CA SER A 90 3.28 -4.92 -25.79
C SER A 90 2.23 -4.13 -25.01
N GLY A 91 1.26 -3.56 -25.71
CA GLY A 91 0.20 -2.74 -25.12
C GLY A 91 -1.16 -3.35 -25.36
N ALA A 92 -2.05 -3.28 -24.38
CA ALA A 92 -3.44 -3.67 -24.56
C ALA A 92 -4.42 -2.76 -23.82
N VAL A 93 -5.57 -2.52 -24.45
CA VAL A 93 -6.78 -1.96 -23.83
C VAL A 93 -7.96 -2.86 -24.14
N ILE A 94 -8.56 -3.42 -23.11
CA ILE A 94 -9.69 -4.36 -23.22
C ILE A 94 -10.91 -3.73 -22.55
N VAL A 95 -12.03 -3.68 -23.26
CA VAL A 95 -13.33 -3.29 -22.71
C VAL A 95 -14.23 -4.51 -22.63
N SER A 96 -14.80 -4.77 -21.46
CA SER A 96 -15.57 -5.98 -21.15
C SER A 96 -17.03 -5.67 -20.79
N ASP A 97 -17.93 -6.59 -21.16
CA ASP A 97 -19.34 -6.52 -20.80
C ASP A 97 -19.62 -6.88 -19.33
N SER A 98 -20.90 -6.90 -18.94
CA SER A 98 -21.32 -7.21 -17.57
C SER A 98 -21.08 -8.63 -17.12
N LYS A 99 -20.76 -9.52 -18.05
CA LYS A 99 -20.37 -10.90 -17.77
C LYS A 99 -18.84 -11.07 -17.81
N GLY A 100 -18.08 -9.98 -17.95
CA GLY A 100 -16.62 -10.00 -18.05
C GLY A 100 -16.11 -10.43 -19.43
N ARG A 101 -16.96 -10.46 -20.46
CA ARG A 101 -16.56 -10.88 -21.81
C ARG A 101 -15.99 -9.69 -22.58
N PRO A 102 -14.79 -9.79 -23.18
CA PRO A 102 -14.24 -8.74 -24.03
C PRO A 102 -15.19 -8.39 -25.17
N ARG A 103 -15.40 -7.09 -25.38
CA ARG A 103 -16.24 -6.50 -26.44
C ARG A 103 -15.45 -5.61 -27.39
N MET A 104 -14.34 -5.08 -26.91
CA MET A 104 -13.37 -4.34 -27.71
C MET A 104 -11.98 -4.65 -27.17
N SER A 105 -11.03 -4.79 -28.08
CA SER A 105 -9.62 -4.93 -27.76
C SER A 105 -8.83 -4.05 -28.72
N LEU A 106 -7.94 -3.23 -28.18
CA LEU A 106 -6.86 -2.57 -28.91
C LEU A 106 -5.58 -3.20 -28.40
N THR A 107 -4.76 -3.73 -29.30
CA THR A 107 -3.45 -4.30 -28.97
C THR A 107 -2.37 -3.69 -29.85
N SER A 108 -1.19 -3.51 -29.29
CA SER A 108 0.03 -3.18 -30.01
C SER A 108 1.11 -4.21 -29.68
N SER A 109 1.80 -4.71 -30.71
CA SER A 109 3.05 -5.45 -30.57
C SER A 109 4.21 -4.51 -30.85
N GLU A 110 5.37 -4.80 -30.27
CA GLU A 110 6.65 -4.14 -30.60
C GLU A 110 7.18 -4.50 -32.01
N SER A 111 6.34 -5.06 -32.89
CA SER A 111 6.73 -5.36 -34.26
C SER A 111 6.93 -4.05 -35.05
N ASP A 112 8.15 -3.85 -35.52
CA ASP A 112 8.65 -2.75 -36.36
C ASP A 112 7.56 -2.09 -37.25
N PRO A 113 7.36 -0.75 -37.25
CA PRO A 113 6.24 -0.05 -37.92
C PRO A 113 6.17 -0.16 -39.46
N GLY A 114 6.94 -1.05 -40.08
CA GLY A 114 7.04 -1.19 -41.54
C GLY A 114 6.05 -2.14 -42.21
N ALA A 115 5.06 -2.69 -41.50
CA ALA A 115 4.11 -3.65 -42.08
C ALA A 115 2.65 -3.24 -41.82
N PHE A 116 2.19 -2.24 -42.56
CA PHE A 116 0.77 -2.04 -42.90
C PHE A 116 0.64 -1.95 -44.43
#